data_AF-A0A5J9UZ34-F1
#
_entry.id   AF-A0A5J9UZ34-F1
#
_cell.length_a   1.000
_cell.length_b   1.000
_cell.length_c   1.000
_cell.angle_alpha   90.00
_cell.angle_beta   90.00
_cell.angle_gamma   90.00
#
_symmetry.space_group_name_H-M   'P 1'
#
loop_
_entity.id
_entity.type
_entity.pdbx_description
1 polymer ?
#
loop_
_entity_poly.entity_id
_entity_poly.type
_entity_poly.pdbx_seq_one_letter_code
_entity_poly.pdbx_strand_id
1 'polypeptide(L)'
;MATNSCVVILSFLLLAFIYLVVFPNDFKLQAEFSSSPSCSNGATASASGQPVDLRVFLGVLTLPGMYERRAHLRLAYSLQARPVRAVIDVRFVFCNLDKEEDRVLVAMEIIAHGDIVVLNCTENLDDGKTYEYFSTIPRMFADEPYDYELRYDRGYEDMVFGRWVRKAGKFKNVYGEEPRMYDYWDRETGVGEGITCFRHEIIADTVAVHKVKNNLKWARLLNFFNATRAQALQNV
;
A
#
# COMPACT_ATOMS: atom_id res chain seq x y z
N MET A 1 -32.59 -1.27 49.33
CA MET A 1 -32.31 -1.22 47.87
C MET A 1 -31.39 -0.04 47.55
N ALA A 2 -30.21 0.06 48.18
CA ALA A 2 -29.27 1.17 47.95
C ALA A 2 -27.81 0.71 47.73
N THR A 3 -27.50 -0.57 48.01
CA THR A 3 -26.14 -1.11 47.96
C THR A 3 -25.71 -1.48 46.54
N ASN A 4 -26.60 -2.03 45.71
CA ASN A 4 -26.26 -2.47 44.36
C ASN A 4 -26.03 -1.30 43.39
N SER A 5 -26.76 -0.20 43.54
CA SER A 5 -26.56 1.00 42.70
C SER A 5 -25.23 1.70 42.98
N CYS A 6 -24.78 1.73 44.25
CA CYS A 6 -23.49 2.31 44.60
C CYS A 6 -22.32 1.50 44.05
N VAL A 7 -22.39 0.16 44.06
CA VAL A 7 -21.30 -0.69 43.53
C VAL A 7 -21.16 -0.52 42.02
N VAL A 8 -22.28 -0.41 41.29
CA VAL A 8 -22.27 -0.19 39.84
C VAL A 8 -21.71 1.18 39.50
N ILE A 9 -22.08 2.23 40.23
CA ILE A 9 -21.54 3.58 39.99
C ILE A 9 -20.05 3.61 40.32
N LEU A 10 -19.61 2.96 41.40
CA LEU A 10 -18.20 2.91 41.77
C LEU A 10 -17.35 2.17 40.74
N SER A 11 -17.86 1.08 40.16
CA SER A 11 -17.15 0.32 39.12
C SER A 11 -17.08 1.08 37.80
N PHE A 12 -18.13 1.82 37.40
CA PHE A 12 -18.07 2.71 36.25
C PHE A 12 -17.10 3.88 36.46
N LEU A 13 -17.07 4.48 37.65
CA LEU A 13 -16.13 5.55 37.98
C LEU A 13 -14.67 5.06 37.98
N LEU A 14 -14.43 3.84 38.48
CA LEU A 14 -13.10 3.25 38.49
C LEU A 14 -12.61 2.89 37.09
N LEU A 15 -13.50 2.36 36.22
CA LEU A 15 -13.20 2.15 34.80
C LEU A 15 -12.91 3.46 34.06
N ALA A 16 -13.71 4.51 34.30
CA ALA A 16 -13.48 5.83 33.71
C ALA A 16 -12.15 6.44 34.17
N PHE A 17 -11.80 6.29 35.44
CA PHE A 17 -10.52 6.75 35.98
C PHE A 17 -9.32 6.01 35.37
N ILE A 18 -9.40 4.68 35.27
CA ILE A 18 -8.36 3.88 34.59
C ILE A 18 -8.23 4.31 33.14
N TYR A 19 -9.34 4.52 32.43
CA TYR A 19 -9.31 4.95 31.04
C TYR A 19 -8.66 6.33 30.87
N LEU A 20 -9.00 7.30 31.72
CA LEU A 20 -8.42 8.66 31.66
C LEU A 20 -6.94 8.72 32.04
N VAL A 21 -6.48 7.84 32.93
CA VAL A 21 -5.06 7.80 33.36
C VAL A 21 -4.20 7.00 32.38
N VAL A 22 -4.71 5.91 31.83
CA VAL A 22 -3.96 5.04 30.90
C VAL A 22 -4.00 5.57 29.46
N PHE A 23 -5.11 6.21 29.06
CA PHE A 23 -5.32 6.73 27.70
C PHE A 23 -5.65 8.23 27.69
N PRO A 24 -4.80 9.12 28.25
CA PRO A 24 -5.11 10.55 28.37
C PRO A 24 -5.23 11.28 27.01
N ASN A 25 -4.74 10.68 25.92
CA ASN A 25 -4.66 11.32 24.60
C ASN A 25 -5.65 10.77 23.56
N ASP A 26 -6.46 9.75 23.87
CA ASP A 26 -7.37 9.16 22.86
C ASP A 26 -8.49 10.12 22.45
N PHE A 27 -8.90 11.05 23.33
CA PHE A 27 -9.88 12.10 22.99
C PHE A 27 -9.32 13.23 22.13
N LYS A 28 -8.00 13.36 22.00
CA LYS A 28 -7.37 14.35 21.11
C LYS A 28 -7.47 13.97 19.64
N LEU A 29 -7.65 12.68 19.33
CA LEU A 29 -7.73 12.20 17.95
C LEU A 29 -9.01 12.66 17.23
N GLN A 30 -10.14 12.78 17.93
CA GLN A 30 -11.40 13.21 17.29
C GLN A 30 -11.48 14.72 17.04
N ALA A 31 -10.81 15.53 17.85
CA ALA A 31 -10.79 16.99 17.68
C ALA A 31 -9.93 17.42 16.47
N GLU A 32 -8.87 16.68 16.16
CA GLU A 32 -7.99 16.93 14.99
C GLU A 32 -8.70 16.54 13.67
N PHE A 33 -9.47 15.44 13.64
CA PHE A 33 -10.20 15.02 12.43
C PHE A 33 -11.49 15.81 12.15
N SER A 34 -11.98 16.60 13.11
CA SER A 34 -13.21 17.40 12.95
C SER A 34 -12.99 18.76 12.29
N SER A 35 -11.74 19.10 11.96
CA SER A 35 -11.37 20.38 11.30
C SER A 35 -10.87 20.19 9.87
N SER A 36 -11.57 19.37 9.07
CA SER A 36 -11.41 19.45 7.62
C SER A 36 -12.27 20.61 7.09
N PRO A 37 -11.70 21.59 6.35
CA PRO A 37 -12.53 22.57 5.67
C PRO A 37 -13.34 21.84 4.60
N SER A 38 -14.66 22.00 4.68
CA SER A 38 -15.57 21.66 3.60
C SER A 38 -15.13 22.40 2.34
N CYS A 39 -14.73 21.65 1.32
CA CYS A 39 -14.62 22.17 -0.04
C CYS A 39 -15.61 21.42 -0.92
N SER A 40 -16.50 22.21 -1.48
CA SER A 40 -17.65 21.92 -2.32
C SER A 40 -17.32 21.07 -3.56
N ASN A 41 -18.30 20.30 -4.01
CA ASN A 41 -18.35 19.70 -5.33
C ASN A 41 -18.15 20.76 -6.43
N GLY A 42 -17.27 20.47 -7.40
CA GLY A 42 -17.25 21.13 -8.69
C GLY A 42 -15.90 21.68 -9.13
N ALA A 43 -15.01 20.81 -9.58
CA ALA A 43 -14.19 21.02 -10.77
C ALA A 43 -13.46 19.71 -11.10
N THR A 44 -13.86 19.08 -12.19
CA THR A 44 -12.99 18.24 -13.00
C THR A 44 -11.71 19.03 -13.28
N ALA A 45 -10.67 18.77 -12.50
CA ALA A 45 -9.32 19.13 -12.88
C ALA A 45 -8.93 18.23 -14.06
N SER A 46 -9.41 18.57 -15.25
CA SER A 46 -8.70 18.25 -16.47
C SER A 46 -7.34 18.94 -16.35
N ALA A 47 -6.36 18.20 -15.85
CA ALA A 47 -4.97 18.58 -15.86
C ALA A 47 -4.53 18.70 -17.34
N SER A 48 -4.58 19.93 -17.86
CA SER A 48 -4.05 20.26 -19.16
C SER A 48 -2.51 20.33 -19.07
N GLY A 49 -1.87 19.23 -19.45
CA GLY A 49 -0.82 19.23 -20.47
C GLY A 49 0.54 19.84 -20.13
N GLN A 50 1.24 19.28 -19.15
CA GLN A 50 2.70 19.13 -19.30
C GLN A 50 2.97 17.65 -19.65
N PRO A 51 3.78 17.35 -20.68
CA PRO A 51 4.11 15.97 -20.99
C PRO A 51 4.89 15.39 -19.81
N VAL A 52 4.34 14.31 -19.24
CA VAL A 52 5.02 13.50 -18.22
C VAL A 52 5.97 12.56 -18.94
N ASP A 53 7.17 12.36 -18.39
CA ASP A 53 8.18 11.50 -19.04
C ASP A 53 7.93 10.02 -18.76
N LEU A 54 7.28 9.72 -17.64
CA LEU A 54 7.07 8.37 -17.14
C LEU A 54 5.73 8.28 -16.39
N ARG A 55 4.95 7.24 -16.68
CA ARG A 55 3.76 6.91 -15.90
C ARG A 55 3.87 5.48 -15.40
N VAL A 56 3.95 5.31 -14.09
CA VAL A 56 4.05 4.00 -13.45
C VAL A 56 2.74 3.64 -12.80
N PHE A 57 2.20 2.48 -13.15
CA PHE A 57 1.08 1.88 -12.41
C PHE A 57 1.63 0.86 -11.42
N LEU A 58 1.43 1.11 -10.13
CA LEU A 58 1.80 0.18 -9.07
C LEU A 58 0.56 -0.53 -8.53
N GLY A 59 0.25 -1.68 -9.13
CA GLY A 59 -0.83 -2.55 -8.64
C GLY A 59 -0.37 -3.39 -7.44
N VAL A 60 -1.00 -3.18 -6.30
CA VAL A 60 -0.77 -3.96 -5.07
C VAL A 60 -1.86 -5.03 -4.96
N LEU A 61 -1.50 -6.26 -5.32
CA LEU A 61 -2.37 -7.42 -5.10
C LEU A 61 -2.54 -7.66 -3.60
N THR A 62 -3.77 -7.69 -3.12
CA THR A 62 -4.07 -7.78 -1.67
C THR A 62 -5.44 -8.41 -1.45
N LEU A 63 -5.73 -8.81 -0.21
CA LEU A 63 -7.01 -9.39 0.20
C LEU A 63 -7.86 -8.35 0.94
N PRO A 64 -9.20 -8.42 0.87
CA PRO A 64 -10.08 -7.49 1.56
C PRO A 64 -9.78 -7.36 3.06
N GLY A 65 -9.54 -8.47 3.76
CA GLY A 65 -9.21 -8.47 5.20
C GLY A 65 -7.86 -7.81 5.59
N MET A 66 -7.00 -7.46 4.62
CA MET A 66 -5.71 -6.79 4.90
C MET A 66 -5.80 -5.26 4.92
N TYR A 67 -6.89 -4.70 5.48
CA TYR A 67 -7.13 -3.26 5.56
C TYR A 67 -5.97 -2.50 6.23
N GLU A 68 -5.53 -2.95 7.41
CA GLU A 68 -4.46 -2.29 8.16
C GLU A 68 -3.15 -2.19 7.37
N ARG A 69 -2.84 -3.21 6.56
CA ARG A 69 -1.66 -3.18 5.69
C ARG A 69 -1.81 -2.16 4.58
N ARG A 70 -3.00 -2.04 3.98
CA ARG A 70 -3.27 -1.01 2.97
C ARG A 70 -3.19 0.38 3.58
N ALA A 71 -3.79 0.61 4.75
CA ALA A 71 -3.74 1.88 5.45
C ALA A 71 -2.29 2.32 5.75
N HIS A 72 -1.45 1.39 6.23
CA HIS A 72 -0.02 1.66 6.43
C HIS A 72 0.71 1.97 5.11
N LEU A 73 0.40 1.27 4.02
CA LEU A 73 0.99 1.57 2.72
C LEU A 73 0.60 2.96 2.23
N ARG A 74 -0.69 3.34 2.34
CA ARG A 74 -1.18 4.69 2.01
C ARG A 74 -0.42 5.77 2.79
N LEU A 75 -0.21 5.54 4.08
CA LEU A 75 0.60 6.45 4.89
C LEU A 75 2.05 6.49 4.39
N ALA A 76 2.68 5.34 4.17
CA ALA A 76 4.08 5.26 3.78
C ALA A 76 4.38 6.03 2.48
N TYR A 77 3.59 5.83 1.42
CA TYR A 77 3.83 6.54 0.16
C TYR A 77 3.32 7.99 0.18
N SER A 78 2.33 8.35 1.01
CA SER A 78 1.88 9.75 1.13
C SER A 78 2.93 10.65 1.79
N LEU A 79 3.83 10.07 2.59
CA LEU A 79 4.99 10.76 3.17
C LEU A 79 6.15 10.94 2.17
N GLN A 80 6.11 10.32 1.00
CA GLN A 80 7.16 10.44 0.00
C GLN A 80 6.98 11.72 -0.84
N ALA A 81 8.10 12.34 -1.23
CA ALA A 81 8.07 13.50 -2.11
C ALA A 81 7.52 13.11 -3.48
N ARG A 82 6.56 13.90 -3.99
CA ARG A 82 5.99 13.65 -5.32
C ARG A 82 7.04 13.91 -6.40
N PRO A 83 7.19 13.00 -7.39
CA PRO A 83 8.11 13.21 -8.49
C PRO A 83 7.69 14.38 -9.38
N VAL A 84 8.66 15.13 -9.94
CA VAL A 84 8.42 16.38 -10.68
C VAL A 84 7.95 16.14 -12.13
N ARG A 85 8.32 14.99 -12.72
CA ARG A 85 8.05 14.66 -14.14
C ARG A 85 7.59 13.22 -14.36
N ALA A 86 7.16 12.55 -13.29
CA ALA A 86 6.60 11.21 -13.35
C ALA A 86 5.26 11.18 -12.62
N VAL A 87 4.37 10.27 -13.04
CA VAL A 87 3.12 9.98 -12.33
C VAL A 87 3.21 8.55 -11.84
N ILE A 88 2.95 8.34 -10.55
CA ILE A 88 2.94 7.02 -9.94
C ILE A 88 1.54 6.80 -9.37
N ASP A 89 0.78 5.91 -10.00
CA ASP A 89 -0.56 5.56 -9.57
C ASP A 89 -0.52 4.23 -8.81
N VAL A 90 -0.62 4.31 -7.49
CA VAL A 90 -0.70 3.13 -6.62
C VAL A 90 -2.16 2.72 -6.50
N ARG A 91 -2.50 1.48 -6.89
CA ARG A 91 -3.85 0.95 -6.75
C ARG A 91 -3.88 -0.43 -6.10
N PHE A 92 -4.82 -0.63 -5.19
CA PHE A 92 -5.07 -1.92 -4.56
C PHE A 92 -6.01 -2.75 -5.42
N VAL A 93 -5.63 -4.00 -5.67
CA VAL A 93 -6.33 -4.85 -6.65
C VAL A 93 -7.05 -5.99 -5.94
N PHE A 94 -8.37 -5.98 -6.06
CA PHE A 94 -9.26 -7.06 -5.66
C PHE A 94 -9.82 -7.78 -6.89
N CYS A 95 -10.36 -8.95 -6.64
CA CYS A 95 -11.28 -9.69 -7.49
C CYS A 95 -12.69 -9.52 -6.90
N ASN A 96 -13.66 -10.33 -7.34
CA ASN A 96 -15.03 -10.26 -6.84
C ASN A 96 -15.09 -10.51 -5.32
N LEU A 97 -15.84 -9.65 -4.62
CA LEU A 97 -16.01 -9.70 -3.17
C LEU A 97 -17.24 -10.52 -2.83
N ASP A 98 -17.04 -11.74 -2.32
CA ASP A 98 -18.14 -12.66 -2.03
C ASP A 98 -18.81 -12.38 -0.68
N LYS A 99 -18.06 -11.87 0.29
CA LYS A 99 -18.58 -11.60 1.64
C LYS A 99 -19.20 -10.22 1.74
N GLU A 100 -20.36 -10.14 2.38
CA GLU A 100 -21.06 -8.87 2.60
C GLU A 100 -20.22 -7.87 3.40
N GLU A 101 -19.53 -8.33 4.45
CA GLU A 101 -18.61 -7.52 5.25
C GLU A 101 -17.51 -6.86 4.40
N ASP A 102 -16.87 -7.65 3.53
CA ASP A 102 -15.78 -7.17 2.67
C ASP A 102 -16.31 -6.15 1.65
N ARG A 103 -17.51 -6.36 1.11
CA ARG A 103 -18.14 -5.43 0.16
C ARG A 103 -18.38 -4.06 0.77
N VAL A 104 -18.88 -4.01 2.01
CA VAL A 104 -19.16 -2.73 2.69
C VAL A 104 -17.87 -1.99 3.02
N LEU A 105 -16.89 -2.68 3.60
CA LEU A 105 -15.62 -2.06 3.99
C LEU A 105 -14.81 -1.60 2.77
N VAL A 106 -14.74 -2.42 1.72
CA VAL A 106 -14.07 -2.04 0.47
C VAL A 106 -14.81 -0.90 -0.23
N ALA A 107 -16.14 -0.87 -0.21
CA ALA A 107 -16.90 0.26 -0.75
C ALA A 107 -16.57 1.58 -0.03
N MET A 108 -16.43 1.55 1.30
CA MET A 108 -15.98 2.72 2.06
C MET A 108 -14.57 3.15 1.65
N GLU A 109 -13.64 2.21 1.45
CA GLU A 109 -12.29 2.54 0.96
C GLU A 109 -12.31 3.13 -0.45
N ILE A 110 -13.14 2.61 -1.36
CA ILE A 110 -13.30 3.15 -2.72
C ILE A 110 -13.76 4.60 -2.66
N ILE A 111 -14.74 4.91 -1.81
CA ILE A 111 -15.25 6.27 -1.64
C ILE A 111 -14.20 7.19 -1.01
N ALA A 112 -13.47 6.70 0.00
CA ALA A 112 -12.50 7.51 0.73
C ALA A 112 -11.21 7.80 -0.05
N HIS A 113 -10.75 6.85 -0.88
CA HIS A 113 -9.41 6.91 -1.48
C HIS A 113 -9.42 6.85 -3.02
N GLY A 114 -10.45 6.25 -3.64
CA GLY A 114 -10.52 6.09 -5.09
C GLY A 114 -9.39 5.24 -5.70
N ASP A 115 -8.65 4.48 -4.87
CA ASP A 115 -7.41 3.78 -5.24
C ASP A 115 -7.59 2.26 -5.38
N ILE A 116 -8.82 1.79 -5.54
CA ILE A 116 -9.14 0.37 -5.61
C ILE A 116 -9.61 -0.02 -7.01
N VAL A 117 -9.07 -1.13 -7.51
CA VAL A 117 -9.49 -1.77 -8.76
C VAL A 117 -10.06 -3.14 -8.43
N VAL A 118 -11.28 -3.41 -8.89
CA VAL A 118 -11.94 -4.71 -8.75
C VAL A 118 -11.96 -5.41 -10.10
N LEU A 119 -11.35 -6.58 -10.15
CA LEU A 119 -11.27 -7.44 -11.33
C LEU A 119 -12.37 -8.50 -11.31
N ASN A 120 -12.76 -8.99 -12.48
CA ASN A 120 -13.78 -10.02 -12.60
C ASN A 120 -13.18 -11.43 -12.47
N CYS A 121 -12.69 -11.76 -11.27
CA CYS A 121 -12.14 -13.06 -10.91
C CYS A 121 -12.68 -13.52 -9.55
N THR A 122 -12.38 -14.75 -9.16
CA THR A 122 -12.58 -15.21 -7.78
C THR A 122 -11.48 -14.63 -6.87
N GLU A 123 -11.85 -14.11 -5.71
CA GLU A 123 -10.87 -13.56 -4.75
C GLU A 123 -9.98 -14.65 -4.16
N ASN A 124 -8.75 -14.72 -4.68
CA ASN A 124 -7.67 -15.53 -4.16
C ASN A 124 -6.32 -14.85 -4.44
N LEU A 125 -5.32 -15.08 -3.59
CA LEU A 125 -3.93 -14.70 -3.86
C LEU A 125 -3.14 -15.82 -4.55
N ASP A 126 -3.58 -17.08 -4.40
CA ASP A 126 -2.80 -18.22 -4.82
C ASP A 126 -3.12 -18.67 -6.27
N ASP A 127 -4.31 -18.35 -6.79
CA ASP A 127 -4.76 -18.81 -8.11
C ASP A 127 -5.32 -17.66 -8.96
N GLY A 128 -4.68 -17.41 -10.11
CA GLY A 128 -5.29 -16.69 -11.24
C GLY A 128 -5.38 -15.16 -11.12
N LYS A 129 -5.35 -14.57 -9.93
CA LYS A 129 -5.42 -13.10 -9.75
C LYS A 129 -4.31 -12.37 -10.49
N THR A 130 -3.08 -12.91 -10.50
CA THR A 130 -1.94 -12.35 -11.24
C THR A 130 -2.20 -12.31 -12.74
N TYR A 131 -2.73 -13.41 -13.31
CA TYR A 131 -3.06 -13.46 -14.73
C TYR A 131 -4.18 -12.48 -15.08
N GLU A 132 -5.25 -12.45 -14.28
CA GLU A 132 -6.37 -11.54 -14.51
C GLU A 132 -5.89 -10.08 -14.45
N TYR A 133 -5.09 -9.74 -13.44
CA TYR A 133 -4.45 -8.43 -13.30
C TYR A 133 -3.69 -8.01 -14.56
N PHE A 134 -2.73 -8.82 -15.00
CA PHE A 134 -1.90 -8.46 -16.14
C PHE A 134 -2.66 -8.50 -17.49
N SER A 135 -3.73 -9.27 -17.61
CA SER A 135 -4.53 -9.32 -18.83
C SER A 135 -5.54 -8.17 -18.94
N THR A 136 -6.02 -7.66 -17.81
CA THR A 136 -7.11 -6.68 -17.74
C THR A 136 -6.62 -5.24 -17.56
N ILE A 137 -5.61 -4.99 -16.73
CA ILE A 137 -5.12 -3.62 -16.45
C ILE A 137 -4.70 -2.85 -17.70
N PRO A 138 -3.91 -3.40 -18.65
CA PRO A 138 -3.53 -2.66 -19.86
C PRO A 138 -4.71 -2.27 -20.74
N ARG A 139 -5.84 -2.99 -20.64
CA ARG A 139 -7.07 -2.67 -21.39
C ARG A 139 -7.87 -1.58 -20.69
N MET A 140 -7.92 -1.60 -19.36
CA MET A 140 -8.62 -0.58 -18.56
C MET A 140 -8.01 0.81 -18.71
N PHE A 141 -6.71 0.90 -18.96
CA PHE A 141 -5.98 2.17 -19.10
C PHE A 141 -5.39 2.35 -20.52
N ALA A 142 -6.08 1.85 -21.53
CA ALA A 142 -5.60 1.93 -22.92
C ALA A 142 -5.51 3.38 -23.44
N ASP A 143 -6.33 4.28 -22.92
CA ASP A 143 -6.35 5.70 -23.30
C ASP A 143 -5.11 6.45 -22.77
N GLU A 144 -4.54 5.98 -21.66
CA GLU A 144 -3.35 6.54 -21.02
C GLU A 144 -2.41 5.42 -20.55
N PRO A 145 -1.62 4.84 -21.47
CA PRO A 145 -0.80 3.66 -21.19
C PRO A 145 0.28 3.94 -20.13
N TYR A 146 0.48 2.96 -19.24
CA TYR A 146 1.56 2.98 -18.26
C TYR A 146 2.80 2.23 -18.75
N ASP A 147 3.95 2.70 -18.28
CA ASP A 147 5.22 1.99 -18.31
C ASP A 147 5.24 0.96 -17.18
N TYR A 148 5.84 -0.20 -17.43
CA TYR A 148 5.73 -1.33 -16.53
C TYR A 148 7.10 -2.01 -16.34
N GLU A 149 7.28 -2.54 -15.14
CA GLU A 149 8.47 -3.29 -14.77
C GLU A 149 8.07 -4.75 -14.52
N LEU A 150 8.79 -5.67 -15.16
CA LEU A 150 8.58 -7.10 -14.99
C LEU A 150 9.92 -7.73 -14.61
N ARG A 151 10.01 -8.21 -13.37
CA ARG A 151 11.15 -9.02 -12.93
C ARG A 151 11.03 -10.42 -13.51
N TYR A 152 12.15 -10.95 -13.95
CA TYR A 152 12.27 -12.28 -14.50
C TYR A 152 13.20 -13.08 -13.60
N ASP A 153 12.69 -13.59 -12.48
CA ASP A 153 13.49 -14.47 -11.65
C ASP A 153 13.22 -15.94 -11.96
N ARG A 154 14.16 -16.79 -11.58
CA ARG A 154 14.31 -18.20 -12.02
C ARG A 154 13.23 -19.15 -11.45
N GLY A 155 11.96 -18.78 -11.54
CA GLY A 155 10.80 -19.63 -11.36
C GLY A 155 10.19 -20.02 -12.71
N TYR A 156 9.64 -21.24 -12.81
CA TYR A 156 8.95 -21.66 -14.03
C TYR A 156 7.78 -20.73 -14.38
N GLU A 157 7.11 -20.16 -13.37
CA GLU A 157 5.97 -19.26 -13.53
C GLU A 157 6.37 -17.92 -14.14
N ASP A 158 7.33 -17.19 -13.55
CA ASP A 158 7.77 -15.88 -14.04
C ASP A 158 8.36 -15.97 -15.45
N MET A 159 9.08 -17.05 -15.74
CA MET A 159 9.64 -17.29 -17.06
C MET A 159 8.56 -17.54 -18.12
N VAL A 160 7.57 -18.37 -17.76
CA VAL A 160 6.44 -18.67 -18.65
C VAL A 160 5.58 -17.43 -18.84
N PHE A 161 5.30 -16.69 -17.77
CA PHE A 161 4.52 -15.47 -17.78
C PHE A 161 5.19 -14.40 -18.66
N GLY A 162 6.47 -14.10 -18.44
CA GLY A 162 7.20 -13.13 -19.27
C GLY A 162 7.29 -13.57 -20.74
N ARG A 163 7.42 -14.87 -21.02
CA ARG A 163 7.38 -15.41 -22.40
C ARG A 163 6.00 -15.25 -23.03
N TRP A 164 4.93 -15.54 -22.30
CA TRP A 164 3.54 -15.42 -22.78
C TRP A 164 3.20 -13.97 -23.09
N VAL A 165 3.55 -13.05 -22.18
CA VAL A 165 3.40 -11.62 -22.34
C VAL A 165 4.11 -11.12 -23.61
N ARG A 166 5.38 -11.49 -23.79
CA ARG A 166 6.15 -11.14 -24.99
C ARG A 166 5.52 -11.72 -26.26
N LYS A 167 5.08 -12.99 -26.22
CA LYS A 167 4.43 -13.66 -27.37
C LYS A 167 3.11 -13.00 -27.73
N ALA A 168 2.38 -12.47 -26.76
CA ALA A 168 1.14 -11.73 -26.98
C ALA A 168 1.38 -10.30 -27.53
N GLY A 169 2.63 -9.86 -27.66
CA GLY A 169 2.97 -8.49 -28.04
C GLY A 169 2.44 -7.44 -27.06
N LYS A 170 2.12 -7.87 -25.83
CA LYS A 170 1.71 -7.01 -24.73
C LYS A 170 2.94 -6.63 -23.94
N PHE A 171 2.83 -5.53 -23.19
CA PHE A 171 3.92 -5.04 -22.38
C PHE A 171 5.18 -4.88 -23.26
N LYS A 172 5.30 -3.75 -23.97
CA LYS A 172 6.46 -3.43 -24.84
C LYS A 172 7.52 -2.46 -24.24
N ASN A 173 7.16 -1.67 -23.23
CA ASN A 173 8.04 -0.77 -22.45
C ASN A 173 8.52 -1.43 -21.14
N VAL A 174 9.32 -2.52 -21.22
CA VAL A 174 9.78 -3.23 -20.00
C VAL A 174 11.03 -2.52 -19.54
N TYR A 175 11.02 -1.99 -18.33
CA TYR A 175 12.24 -1.54 -17.67
C TYR A 175 12.68 -2.60 -16.66
N GLY A 176 13.99 -2.85 -16.56
CA GLY A 176 14.57 -3.76 -15.58
C GLY A 176 15.77 -3.09 -14.91
N GLU A 177 15.64 -2.80 -13.62
CA GLU A 177 16.70 -2.17 -12.81
C GLU A 177 17.33 -3.22 -11.87
N GLU A 178 18.09 -4.15 -12.45
CA GLU A 178 18.52 -5.41 -11.79
C GLU A 178 19.68 -5.32 -10.75
N PRO A 179 20.00 -4.15 -10.16
CA PRO A 179 20.51 -4.15 -8.76
C PRO A 179 19.66 -3.32 -7.80
N ARG A 180 18.59 -2.66 -8.27
CA ARG A 180 17.81 -1.70 -7.48
C ARG A 180 16.49 -2.27 -6.97
N MET A 181 16.06 -3.42 -7.50
CA MET A 181 14.99 -4.23 -6.92
C MET A 181 15.50 -5.59 -6.43
N TYR A 182 15.40 -5.86 -5.12
CA TYR A 182 15.97 -7.07 -4.52
C TYR A 182 15.20 -7.54 -3.28
N ASP A 183 15.47 -8.78 -2.83
CA ASP A 183 14.89 -9.32 -1.59
C ASP A 183 15.50 -8.63 -0.37
N TYR A 184 14.65 -8.27 0.61
CA TYR A 184 15.08 -7.75 1.90
C TYR A 184 16.08 -8.72 2.56
N TRP A 185 17.27 -8.22 2.85
CA TRP A 185 18.26 -8.92 3.65
C TRP A 185 18.29 -8.35 5.06
N ASP A 186 18.27 -9.22 6.06
CA ASP A 186 18.38 -8.83 7.46
C ASP A 186 19.79 -9.13 7.95
N ARG A 187 20.49 -8.13 8.50
CA ARG A 187 21.85 -8.31 9.01
C ARG A 187 21.91 -9.24 10.23
N GLU A 188 20.85 -9.26 11.06
CA GLU A 188 20.82 -10.02 12.31
C GLU A 188 20.36 -11.46 12.09
N THR A 189 19.34 -11.66 11.25
CA THR A 189 18.80 -13.01 10.97
C THR A 189 19.34 -13.63 9.69
N GLY A 190 20.03 -12.85 8.85
CA GLY A 190 20.64 -13.31 7.60
C GLY A 190 22.02 -13.93 7.78
N VAL A 191 22.46 -14.15 9.02
CA VAL A 191 23.67 -14.92 9.36
C VAL A 191 23.42 -16.39 8.96
N GLY A 192 23.65 -16.71 7.70
CA GLY A 192 23.38 -18.03 7.09
C GLY A 192 22.75 -17.95 5.69
N GLU A 193 22.09 -16.84 5.36
CA GLU A 193 21.65 -16.55 3.99
C GLU A 193 22.72 -15.69 3.31
N GLY A 194 23.45 -16.29 2.36
CA GLY A 194 24.54 -15.61 1.65
C GLY A 194 24.10 -14.31 0.98
N ILE A 195 24.97 -13.29 1.05
CA ILE A 195 24.80 -12.02 0.33
C ILE A 195 24.88 -12.31 -1.17
N THR A 196 23.93 -11.80 -1.94
CA THR A 196 23.89 -11.91 -3.40
C THR A 196 23.53 -10.56 -4.02
N CYS A 197 23.68 -10.42 -5.33
CA CYS A 197 23.21 -9.24 -6.07
C CYS A 197 21.70 -8.96 -5.90
N PHE A 198 20.91 -9.98 -5.50
CA PHE A 198 19.46 -9.88 -5.34
C PHE A 198 19.01 -10.00 -3.88
N ARG A 199 19.96 -9.96 -2.94
CA ARG A 199 19.73 -10.01 -1.50
C ARG A 199 20.95 -9.48 -0.77
N HIS A 200 20.95 -8.19 -0.50
CA HIS A 200 22.02 -7.48 0.17
C HIS A 200 21.45 -6.33 1.02
N GLU A 201 22.34 -5.61 1.69
CA GLU A 201 21.98 -4.44 2.50
C GLU A 201 21.29 -3.35 1.69
N ILE A 202 20.44 -2.57 2.35
CA ILE A 202 19.68 -1.52 1.67
C ILE A 202 20.63 -0.37 1.28
N ILE A 203 20.62 0.00 -0.01
CA ILE A 203 21.48 1.04 -0.60
C ILE A 203 20.67 2.26 -1.04
N ALA A 204 21.33 3.41 -1.21
CA ALA A 204 20.66 4.69 -1.45
C ALA A 204 19.89 4.76 -2.78
N ASP A 205 20.30 3.98 -3.79
CA ASP A 205 19.67 3.91 -5.10
C ASP A 205 18.63 2.77 -5.22
N THR A 206 18.19 2.23 -4.10
CA THR A 206 17.14 1.19 -4.07
C THR A 206 15.81 1.73 -4.60
N VAL A 207 15.24 1.05 -5.57
CA VAL A 207 13.93 1.36 -6.17
C VAL A 207 12.83 0.54 -5.50
N ALA A 208 13.08 -0.73 -5.19
CA ALA A 208 12.09 -1.60 -4.56
C ALA A 208 12.73 -2.70 -3.71
N VAL A 209 12.05 -3.07 -2.61
CA VAL A 209 12.50 -4.16 -1.73
C VAL A 209 11.40 -5.19 -1.56
N HIS A 210 11.70 -6.44 -1.91
CA HIS A 210 10.80 -7.58 -1.82
C HIS A 210 10.95 -8.31 -0.47
N LYS A 211 9.99 -9.17 -0.09
CA LYS A 211 10.01 -9.98 1.16
C LYS A 211 10.05 -9.19 2.49
N VAL A 212 9.46 -8.00 2.52
CA VAL A 212 9.25 -7.20 3.75
C VAL A 212 8.01 -7.71 4.50
N LYS A 213 8.12 -8.89 5.13
CA LYS A 213 6.95 -9.64 5.63
C LYS A 213 6.48 -9.28 7.06
N ASN A 214 7.29 -8.58 7.85
CA ASN A 214 6.98 -8.32 9.26
C ASN A 214 7.23 -6.85 9.65
N ASN A 215 6.66 -6.43 10.78
CA ASN A 215 6.68 -5.03 11.22
C ASN A 215 8.10 -4.52 11.49
N LEU A 216 9.00 -5.36 11.98
CA LEU A 216 10.39 -4.97 12.22
C LEU A 216 11.13 -4.65 10.93
N LYS A 217 10.96 -5.47 9.88
CA LYS A 217 11.53 -5.23 8.55
C LYS A 217 10.94 -3.95 7.94
N TRP A 218 9.63 -3.73 8.08
CA TRP A 218 8.99 -2.48 7.65
C TRP A 218 9.56 -1.26 8.37
N ALA A 219 9.68 -1.30 9.70
CA ALA A 219 10.23 -0.19 10.48
C ALA A 219 11.67 0.14 10.08
N ARG A 220 12.52 -0.88 9.88
CA ARG A 220 13.91 -0.70 9.41
C ARG A 220 13.96 -0.07 8.02
N LEU A 221 13.12 -0.55 7.09
CA LEU A 221 13.03 -0.02 5.74
C LEU A 221 12.58 1.45 5.71
N LEU A 222 11.50 1.78 6.43
CA LEU A 222 10.97 3.14 6.50
C LEU A 222 11.95 4.11 7.16
N ASN A 223 12.69 3.65 8.18
CA ASN A 223 13.74 4.43 8.81
C ASN A 223 14.91 4.70 7.85
N PHE A 224 15.32 3.72 7.04
CA PHE A 224 16.37 3.89 6.04
C PHE A 224 16.02 5.00 5.03
N PHE A 225 14.79 4.98 4.50
CA PHE A 225 14.31 6.01 3.57
C PHE A 225 13.92 7.33 4.24
N ASN A 226 14.18 7.47 5.55
CA ASN A 226 13.81 8.64 6.35
C ASN A 226 12.32 9.02 6.22
N ALA A 227 11.43 8.07 5.93
CA ALA A 227 10.00 8.34 5.75
C ALA A 227 9.37 8.93 7.03
N THR A 228 9.92 8.59 8.19
CA THR A 228 9.49 9.08 9.51
C THR A 228 10.05 10.45 9.89
N ARG A 229 11.05 10.99 9.17
CA ARG A 229 11.60 12.33 9.45
C ARG A 229 10.67 13.46 9.04
N ALA A 230 9.70 13.23 8.16
CA ALA A 230 8.66 14.21 7.84
C ALA A 230 7.86 14.65 9.09
N GLN A 231 7.79 13.80 10.12
CA GLN A 231 7.16 14.11 11.41
C GLN A 231 8.10 14.86 12.38
N ALA A 232 9.41 14.91 12.13
CA ALA A 232 10.38 15.52 13.03
C ALA A 232 10.57 17.04 12.79
N LEU A 233 9.98 17.62 11.73
CA LEU A 233 10.06 19.06 11.42
C LEU A 233 8.75 19.83 11.66
N GLN A 234 7.73 19.23 12.27
CA GLN A 234 6.53 19.94 12.73
C GLN A 234 6.55 20.30 14.23
N ASN A 235 7.68 20.06 14.91
CA ASN A 235 7.93 20.53 16.27
C ASN A 235 9.01 21.62 16.27
N VAL A 236 8.67 22.79 15.72
CA VAL A 236 9.30 24.10 16.06
C VAL A 236 8.17 25.10 16.27
#